data_AF-A0AAW4AZD6-F1
#
_entry.id   AF-A0AAW4AZD6-F1
#
_cell.length_a   1.000
_cell.length_b   1.000
_cell.length_c   1.000
_cell.angle_alpha   90.00
_cell.angle_beta   90.00
_cell.angle_gamma   90.00
#
_symmetry.space_group_name_H-M   'P 1'
#
loop_
_entity.id
_entity.type
_entity.pdbx_description
1 polymer ?
#
loop_
_entity_poly.entity_id
_entity_poly.type
_entity_poly.pdbx_seq_one_letter_code
_entity_poly.pdbx_strand_id
1 'polypeptide(L)'
;EIPNHQAHYQQGLPVADTDTLALLAQSLDLEPNQWEQAMEQAKAQLPEQLEQTQSLMAQYQLSGFPSIVYEAEGQWRTVSVSHFYNRPQQWADFWKNMTQ
;
A
#
# COMPACT_ATOMS: atom_id res chain seq x y z
N GLU A 1 -11.23 6.53 4.25
CA GLU A 1 -9.81 6.49 4.64
C GLU A 1 -9.52 5.08 5.12
N ILE A 2 -8.49 4.42 4.59
CA ILE A 2 -8.19 3.01 4.94
C ILE A 2 -7.39 3.02 6.26
N PRO A 3 -7.87 2.40 7.35
CA PRO A 3 -7.38 2.66 8.72
C PRO A 3 -6.07 1.95 9.09
N ASN A 4 -5.37 1.32 8.13
CA ASN A 4 -4.21 0.49 8.45
C ASN A 4 -3.02 1.30 9.03
N HIS A 5 -2.80 2.55 8.58
CA HIS A 5 -1.66 3.37 9.03
C HIS A 5 -1.82 3.96 10.44
N GLN A 6 -3.05 4.12 10.95
CA GLN A 6 -3.27 4.69 12.29
C GLN A 6 -2.98 3.67 13.40
N ALA A 7 -3.32 2.39 13.21
CA ALA A 7 -3.16 1.35 14.24
C ALA A 7 -1.69 1.16 14.69
N HIS A 8 -0.75 1.17 13.73
CA HIS A 8 0.68 1.04 14.04
C HIS A 8 1.26 2.27 14.72
N TYR A 9 0.99 3.47 14.19
CA TYR A 9 1.63 4.71 14.62
C TYR A 9 0.98 5.36 15.85
N GLN A 10 -0.28 5.03 16.16
CA GLN A 10 -1.02 5.65 17.26
C GLN A 10 -1.27 4.71 18.45
N GLN A 11 -1.26 3.38 18.25
CA GLN A 11 -1.69 2.42 19.29
C GLN A 11 -0.66 1.35 19.65
N GLY A 12 0.46 1.23 18.92
CA GLY A 12 1.54 0.29 19.24
C GLY A 12 1.11 -1.18 19.22
N LEU A 13 0.01 -1.50 18.52
CA LEU A 13 -0.52 -2.85 18.43
C LEU A 13 0.48 -3.77 17.71
N PRO A 14 0.66 -5.03 18.16
CA PRO A 14 1.54 -5.99 17.52
C PRO A 14 0.86 -6.54 16.26
N VAL A 15 0.75 -5.71 15.24
CA VAL A 15 0.32 -6.04 13.86
C VAL A 15 1.09 -7.17 13.15
N ALA A 16 2.13 -7.70 13.77
CA ALA A 16 2.78 -8.95 13.36
C ALA A 16 2.05 -10.19 13.89
N ASP A 17 1.14 -10.01 14.85
CA ASP A 17 0.29 -11.04 15.42
C ASP A 17 -1.00 -11.20 14.62
N THR A 18 -1.36 -12.45 14.34
CA THR A 18 -2.51 -12.80 13.52
C THR A 18 -3.82 -12.44 14.23
N ASP A 19 -3.87 -12.58 15.55
CA ASP A 19 -5.07 -12.26 16.35
C ASP A 19 -5.34 -10.75 16.33
N THR A 20 -4.28 -9.95 16.44
CA THR A 20 -4.35 -8.49 16.29
C THR A 20 -4.88 -8.08 14.92
N LEU A 21 -4.41 -8.71 13.84
CA LEU A 21 -4.91 -8.42 12.49
C LEU A 21 -6.37 -8.86 12.28
N ALA A 22 -6.79 -9.97 12.89
CA ALA A 22 -8.18 -10.44 12.84
C ALA A 22 -9.15 -9.49 13.59
N LEU A 23 -8.72 -8.92 14.71
CA LEU A 23 -9.49 -7.89 15.42
C LEU A 23 -9.62 -6.61 14.58
N LEU A 24 -8.55 -6.20 13.89
CA LEU A 24 -8.59 -5.06 12.96
C LEU A 24 -9.55 -5.34 11.79
N ALA A 25 -9.53 -6.53 11.22
CA ALA A 25 -10.45 -6.93 10.15
C ALA A 25 -11.92 -6.86 10.62
N GLN A 26 -12.23 -7.34 11.82
CA GLN A 26 -13.58 -7.24 12.39
C GLN A 26 -14.02 -5.79 12.61
N SER A 27 -13.11 -4.91 13.05
CA SER A 27 -13.42 -3.47 13.17
C SER A 27 -13.67 -2.76 11.83
N LEU A 28 -13.31 -3.42 10.72
CA LEU A 28 -13.59 -3.01 9.35
C LEU A 28 -14.84 -3.67 8.76
N ASP A 29 -15.65 -4.34 9.60
CA ASP A 29 -16.84 -5.10 9.21
C ASP A 29 -16.53 -6.24 8.22
N LEU A 30 -15.31 -6.80 8.26
CA LEU A 30 -14.95 -7.98 7.47
C LEU A 30 -15.38 -9.26 8.21
N GLU A 31 -16.05 -10.15 7.49
CA GLU A 31 -16.46 -11.46 8.00
C GLU A 31 -15.25 -12.31 8.40
N PRO A 32 -15.21 -12.88 9.63
CA PRO A 32 -14.03 -13.60 10.14
C PRO A 32 -13.55 -14.74 9.25
N ASN A 33 -14.47 -15.57 8.75
CA ASN A 33 -14.12 -16.71 7.90
C ASN A 33 -13.53 -16.26 6.54
N GLN A 34 -14.03 -15.15 5.99
CA GLN A 34 -13.51 -14.60 4.74
C GLN A 34 -12.11 -14.01 4.94
N TRP A 35 -11.90 -13.34 6.08
CA TRP A 35 -10.60 -12.82 6.47
C TRP A 35 -9.55 -13.92 6.64
N GLU A 36 -9.87 -15.00 7.37
CA GLU A 36 -8.96 -16.13 7.58
C GLU A 36 -8.54 -16.77 6.26
N GLN A 37 -9.50 -17.03 5.36
CA GLN A 37 -9.21 -17.60 4.05
C GLN A 37 -8.31 -16.67 3.21
N ALA A 38 -8.60 -15.37 3.20
CA ALA A 38 -7.79 -14.39 2.49
C ALA A 38 -6.37 -14.30 3.06
N MET A 39 -6.22 -14.43 4.38
CA MET A 39 -4.92 -14.38 5.04
C MET A 39 -4.05 -15.61 4.73
N GLU A 40 -4.63 -16.81 4.73
CA GLU A 40 -3.91 -18.02 4.33
C GLU A 40 -3.48 -17.97 2.86
N GLN A 41 -4.36 -17.49 1.98
CA GLN A 41 -4.01 -17.28 0.57
C GLN A 41 -2.88 -16.25 0.43
N ALA A 42 -2.94 -15.13 1.15
CA ALA A 42 -1.91 -14.09 1.13
C ALA A 42 -0.56 -14.63 1.63
N LYS A 43 -0.53 -15.43 2.69
CA LYS A 43 0.68 -16.09 3.19
C LYS A 43 1.33 -16.99 2.12
N ALA A 44 0.52 -17.78 1.41
CA ALA A 44 1.02 -18.66 0.35
C ALA A 44 1.62 -17.87 -0.83
N GLN A 45 1.03 -16.72 -1.16
CA GLN A 45 1.46 -15.86 -2.27
C GLN A 45 2.59 -14.87 -1.89
N LEU A 46 2.84 -14.67 -0.59
CA LEU A 46 3.77 -13.65 -0.09
C LEU A 46 5.17 -13.72 -0.72
N PRO A 47 5.83 -14.89 -0.88
CA PRO A 47 7.15 -14.95 -1.49
C PRO A 47 7.16 -14.42 -2.93
N GLU A 48 6.18 -14.84 -3.75
CA GLU A 48 6.04 -14.41 -5.14
C GLU A 48 5.74 -12.90 -5.21
N GLN A 49 4.85 -12.40 -4.36
CA GLN A 49 4.51 -10.98 -4.32
C GLN A 49 5.69 -10.10 -3.90
N LEU A 50 6.54 -10.58 -2.98
CA LEU A 50 7.77 -9.89 -2.60
C LEU A 50 8.79 -9.85 -3.74
N GLU A 51 8.99 -10.98 -4.43
CA GLU A 51 9.88 -11.05 -5.60
C GLU A 51 9.39 -10.14 -6.74
N GLN A 52 8.09 -10.15 -7.03
CA GLN A 52 7.47 -9.29 -8.02
C GLN A 52 7.65 -7.81 -7.65
N THR A 53 7.43 -7.45 -6.38
CA THR A 53 7.61 -6.07 -5.89
C THR A 53 9.06 -5.62 -6.04
N GLN A 54 10.03 -6.45 -5.64
CA GLN A 54 11.46 -6.14 -5.77
C GLN A 54 11.88 -5.99 -7.23
N SER A 55 11.35 -6.84 -8.12
CA SER A 55 11.60 -6.78 -9.56
C SER A 55 11.08 -5.48 -10.16
N LEU A 56 9.86 -5.07 -9.80
CA LEU A 56 9.29 -3.78 -10.22
C LEU A 56 10.10 -2.59 -9.68
N MET A 57 10.54 -2.65 -8.42
CA MET A 57 11.41 -1.62 -7.85
C MET A 57 12.72 -1.49 -8.61
N ALA A 58 13.35 -2.60 -8.97
CA ALA A 58 14.56 -2.60 -9.78
C ALA A 58 14.31 -2.06 -11.21
N GLN A 59 13.22 -2.50 -11.84
CA GLN A 59 12.82 -2.08 -13.19
C GLN A 59 12.59 -0.56 -13.29
N TYR A 60 12.01 0.05 -12.27
CA TYR A 60 11.71 1.49 -12.24
C TYR A 60 12.70 2.31 -11.39
N GLN A 61 13.83 1.71 -11.00
CA GLN A 61 14.90 2.33 -10.19
C GLN A 61 14.35 3.02 -8.91
N LEU A 62 13.40 2.37 -8.24
CA LEU A 62 12.81 2.85 -7.00
C LEU A 62 13.75 2.53 -5.84
N SER A 63 14.05 3.54 -5.01
CA SER A 63 15.01 3.43 -3.91
C SER A 63 14.39 3.04 -2.55
N GLY A 64 13.06 2.98 -2.46
CA GLY A 64 12.37 2.67 -1.21
C GLY A 64 10.88 3.00 -1.25
N PHE A 65 10.29 3.22 -0.07
CA PHE A 65 8.87 3.54 0.10
C PHE A 65 8.69 4.89 0.80
N PRO A 66 7.59 5.64 0.53
CA PRO A 66 6.60 5.39 -0.50
C PRO A 66 7.13 5.72 -1.91
N SER A 67 6.83 4.85 -2.88
CA SER A 67 7.12 5.08 -4.30
C SER A 67 5.87 4.88 -5.12
N ILE A 68 5.69 5.72 -6.16
CA ILE A 68 4.56 5.62 -7.08
C ILE A 68 5.09 5.71 -8.50
N VAL A 69 4.62 4.80 -9.36
CA VAL A 69 4.86 4.81 -10.80
C VAL A 69 3.50 4.81 -11.48
N TYR A 70 3.35 5.59 -12.54
CA TYR A 70 2.14 5.63 -13.36
C TYR A 70 2.50 5.46 -14.83
N GLU A 71 1.57 4.93 -15.61
CA GLU A 71 1.66 4.86 -17.06
C GLU A 71 0.88 6.02 -17.67
N ALA A 72 1.51 6.76 -18.59
CA ALA A 72 0.87 7.79 -19.39
C ALA A 72 1.43 7.74 -20.81
N GLU A 73 0.54 7.71 -21.81
CA GLU A 73 0.92 7.66 -23.23
C GLU A 73 1.86 6.46 -23.56
N GLY A 74 1.65 5.32 -22.89
CA GLY A 74 2.50 4.12 -23.05
C GLY A 74 3.91 4.27 -22.50
N GLN A 75 4.17 5.28 -21.65
CA GLN A 75 5.43 5.50 -20.96
C GLN A 75 5.23 5.44 -19.45
N TRP A 76 6.09 4.68 -18.78
CA TRP A 76 6.12 4.60 -17.32
C TRP A 76 6.90 5.76 -16.73
N ARG A 77 6.32 6.44 -15.74
CA ARG A 77 6.90 7.62 -15.09
C ARG A 77 6.82 7.47 -13.57
N THR A 78 7.92 7.79 -12.89
CA THR A 78 8.00 7.77 -11.42
C THR A 78 7.59 9.12 -10.84
N VAL A 79 6.89 9.11 -9.71
CA VAL A 79 6.45 10.30 -8.98
C VAL A 79 7.36 10.53 -7.77
N SER A 80 7.95 11.73 -7.66
CA SER A 80 8.70 12.15 -6.47
C SER A 80 7.74 12.53 -5.34
N VAL A 81 7.27 11.52 -4.60
CA VAL A 81 6.25 11.69 -3.53
C VAL A 81 6.70 12.70 -2.46
N SER A 82 8.00 12.77 -2.20
CA SER A 82 8.58 13.73 -1.24
C SER A 82 8.32 15.20 -1.58
N HIS A 83 8.11 15.54 -2.85
CA HIS A 83 7.75 16.91 -3.27
C HIS A 83 6.39 17.37 -2.73
N PHE A 84 5.52 16.41 -2.36
CA PHE A 84 4.15 16.65 -1.96
C PHE A 84 3.91 16.50 -0.44
N TYR A 85 4.95 16.19 0.34
CA TYR A 85 4.82 16.13 1.80
C TYR A 85 4.33 17.47 2.36
N ASN A 86 3.31 17.41 3.21
CA ASN A 86 2.58 18.57 3.76
C ASN A 86 1.91 19.47 2.69
N ARG A 87 1.68 18.96 1.47
CA ARG A 87 1.07 19.71 0.35
C ARG A 87 -0.05 18.92 -0.34
N PRO A 88 -1.14 18.57 0.37
CA PRO A 88 -2.20 17.72 -0.17
C PRO A 88 -2.94 18.33 -1.38
N GLN A 89 -3.07 19.66 -1.45
CA GLN A 89 -3.69 20.32 -2.59
C GLN A 89 -2.85 20.16 -3.87
N GLN A 90 -1.53 20.35 -3.77
CA GLN A 90 -0.63 20.19 -4.92
C GLN A 90 -0.57 18.74 -5.39
N TRP A 91 -0.72 17.78 -4.47
CA TRP A 91 -0.87 16.37 -4.81
C TRP A 91 -2.15 16.12 -5.62
N ALA A 92 -3.28 16.64 -5.17
CA ALA A 92 -4.55 16.50 -5.86
C ALA A 92 -4.51 17.14 -7.27
N ASP A 93 -3.93 18.33 -7.39
CA ASP A 93 -3.83 19.03 -8.67
C ASP A 93 -2.86 18.33 -9.64
N PHE A 94 -1.78 17.75 -9.13
CA PHE A 94 -0.88 16.90 -9.93
C PHE A 94 -1.63 15.75 -10.60
N TRP A 95 -2.44 14.99 -9.86
CA TRP A 95 -3.18 13.85 -10.44
C TRP A 95 -4.29 14.29 -11.40
N LYS A 96 -4.99 15.38 -11.10
CA LYS A 96 -6.00 15.93 -12.03
C LYS A 96 -5.40 16.24 -13.40
N ASN A 97 -4.19 16.79 -13.44
CA ASN A 97 -3.51 17.12 -14.69
C ASN A 97 -3.01 15.88 -15.44
N MET A 98 -2.84 14.74 -14.77
CA MET A 98 -2.37 13.49 -15.37
C MET A 98 -3.50 12.60 -15.89
N THR A 99 -4.74 12.82 -15.42
CA THR A 99 -5.93 12.04 -15.83
C THR A 99 -6.81 12.77 -16.86
N GLN A 100 -6.42 13.96 -17.29
CA GLN A 100 -7.06 14.73 -18.37
C GLN A 100 -6.40 14.40 -19.71
#